data_AF-A0A5C4LCY1-F1
#
_entry.id   AF-A0A5C4LCY1-F1
#
_cell.length_a   1.000
_cell.length_b   1.000
_cell.length_c   1.000
_cell.angle_alpha   90.00
_cell.angle_beta   90.00
_cell.angle_gamma   90.00
#
_symmetry.space_group_name_H-M   'P 1'
#
loop_
_entity.id
_entity.type
_entity.pdbx_description
1 polymer ?
#
loop_
_entity_poly.entity_id
_entity_poly.type
_entity_poly.pdbx_seq_one_letter_code
_entity_poly.pdbx_strand_id
1 'polypeptide(L)'
;MPTPVANRAEFAEECAALGKWQEAWEQYDEIVRRPNGGEPVFHLAKAEAELELGRPADALAGLGALKVREPDYDSAREHMLHARSLAALGRTAEALDAFEAISHRHDSYEARARRASLLAQTGRPDEGRRIAEEILDRLRRAPAHVRKLQADWKHLAEDVLRRT
;
A
#
# COMPACT_ATOMS: atom_id res chain seq x y z
N MET A 1 15.09 0.41 -29.62
CA MET A 1 15.58 1.33 -28.58
C MET A 1 14.42 1.61 -27.66
N PRO A 2 14.55 1.42 -26.34
CA PRO A 2 13.50 1.78 -25.38
C PRO A 2 13.21 3.29 -25.44
N THR A 3 11.97 3.68 -25.16
CA THR A 3 11.56 5.09 -25.20
C THR A 3 12.13 5.83 -23.99
N PRO A 4 12.28 7.17 -24.04
CA PRO A 4 12.72 7.94 -22.88
C PRO A 4 11.84 7.76 -21.64
N VAL A 5 10.56 7.41 -21.80
CA VAL A 5 9.65 7.10 -20.70
C VAL A 5 9.96 5.73 -20.11
N ALA A 6 10.12 4.70 -20.94
CA ALA A 6 10.45 3.35 -20.49
C ALA A 6 11.78 3.31 -19.71
N ASN A 7 12.82 3.98 -20.23
CA ASN A 7 14.12 4.06 -19.54
C ASN A 7 14.01 4.73 -18.16
N ARG A 8 13.19 5.77 -18.05
CA ARG A 8 12.98 6.46 -16.77
C ARG A 8 12.16 5.64 -15.80
N ALA A 9 11.17 4.90 -16.31
CA ALA A 9 10.35 4.01 -15.49
C ALA A 9 11.21 2.90 -14.88
N GLU A 10 12.03 2.23 -15.70
CA GLU A 10 12.98 1.20 -15.22
C GLU A 10 13.92 1.76 -14.14
N PHE A 11 14.53 2.93 -14.38
CA PHE A 11 15.38 3.58 -13.38
C PHE A 11 14.61 3.95 -12.10
N ALA A 12 13.37 4.43 -12.21
CA ALA A 12 12.53 4.77 -11.08
C ALA A 12 12.14 3.53 -10.25
N GLU A 13 11.85 2.40 -10.91
CA GLU A 13 11.59 1.11 -10.29
C GLU A 13 12.81 0.61 -9.51
N GLU A 14 14.01 0.73 -10.09
CA GLU A 14 15.26 0.39 -9.39
C GLU A 14 15.50 1.28 -8.17
N CYS A 15 15.27 2.59 -8.29
CA CYS A 15 15.33 3.53 -7.16
C CYS A 15 14.36 3.12 -6.05
N ALA A 16 13.10 2.83 -6.39
CA ALA A 16 12.08 2.37 -5.44
C ALA A 16 12.50 1.06 -4.74
N ALA A 17 13.01 0.09 -5.49
CA ALA A 17 13.48 -1.19 -4.95
C ALA A 17 14.65 -1.02 -3.96
N LEU A 18 15.45 0.04 -4.11
CA LEU A 18 16.54 0.41 -3.20
C LEU A 18 16.11 1.33 -2.06
N GLY A 19 14.82 1.66 -1.95
CA GLY A 19 14.28 2.61 -0.96
C GLY A 19 14.65 4.08 -1.23
N LYS A 20 15.15 4.39 -2.43
CA LYS A 20 15.47 5.75 -2.89
C LYS A 20 14.21 6.43 -3.42
N TRP A 21 13.27 6.67 -2.51
CA TRP A 21 11.92 7.12 -2.85
C TRP A 21 11.88 8.53 -3.44
N GLN A 22 12.82 9.40 -3.05
CA GLN A 22 12.89 10.76 -3.58
C GLN A 22 13.28 10.74 -5.07
N GLU A 23 14.31 9.98 -5.43
CA GLU A 23 14.73 9.81 -6.82
C GLU A 23 13.64 9.11 -7.65
N ALA A 24 13.01 8.06 -7.11
CA ALA A 24 11.88 7.39 -7.78
C ALA A 24 10.73 8.37 -8.06
N TRP A 25 10.34 9.17 -7.06
CA TRP A 25 9.29 10.17 -7.21
C TRP A 25 9.63 11.20 -8.30
N GLU A 26 10.86 11.73 -8.33
CA GLU A 26 11.29 12.71 -9.35
C GLU A 26 11.13 12.17 -10.77
N GLN A 27 11.48 10.89 -10.98
CA GLN A 27 11.31 10.26 -12.28
C GLN A 27 9.84 10.09 -12.65
N TYR A 28 9.01 9.56 -11.75
CA TYR A 28 7.59 9.36 -12.04
C TYR A 28 6.85 10.69 -12.21
N ASP A 29 7.20 11.71 -11.43
CA ASP A 29 6.67 13.06 -11.56
C ASP A 29 7.01 13.68 -12.92
N GLU A 30 8.20 13.41 -13.46
CA GLU A 30 8.55 13.80 -14.82
C GLU A 30 7.82 12.97 -15.88
N ILE A 31 7.67 11.65 -15.68
CA ILE A 31 6.96 10.76 -16.59
C ILE A 31 5.52 11.25 -16.78
N VAL A 32 4.77 11.47 -15.69
CA VAL A 32 3.33 11.81 -15.78
C VAL A 32 3.05 13.16 -16.45
N ARG A 33 4.07 14.03 -16.59
CA ARG A 33 3.97 15.30 -17.35
C ARG A 33 4.19 15.14 -18.85
N ARG A 34 4.68 14.00 -19.30
CA ARG A 34 4.99 13.74 -20.72
C ARG A 34 3.75 13.25 -21.47
N PRO A 35 3.64 13.51 -22.79
CA PRO A 35 2.50 13.07 -23.60
C PRO A 35 2.19 11.57 -23.52
N ASN A 36 3.22 10.74 -23.34
CA ASN A 36 3.10 9.27 -23.29
C ASN A 36 3.17 8.72 -21.85
N GLY A 37 3.01 9.58 -20.83
CA GLY A 37 3.12 9.19 -19.41
C GLY A 37 1.80 9.10 -18.67
N GLY A 38 0.66 9.15 -19.38
CA GLY A 38 -0.68 9.14 -18.79
C GLY A 38 -1.16 7.76 -18.31
N GLU A 39 -0.38 6.69 -18.51
CA GLU A 39 -0.76 5.35 -18.11
C GLU A 39 -0.95 5.24 -16.58
N PRO A 40 -2.03 4.59 -16.09
CA PRO A 40 -2.34 4.48 -14.66
C PRO A 40 -1.18 3.98 -13.80
N VAL A 41 -0.35 3.09 -14.33
CA VAL A 41 0.78 2.49 -13.61
C VAL A 41 1.79 3.54 -13.13
N PHE A 42 2.08 4.58 -13.93
CA PHE A 42 3.02 5.63 -13.56
C PHE A 42 2.45 6.54 -12.46
N HIS A 43 1.13 6.77 -12.48
CA HIS A 43 0.46 7.53 -11.43
C HIS A 43 0.39 6.76 -10.12
N LEU A 44 0.16 5.45 -10.15
CA LEU A 44 0.24 4.61 -8.96
C LEU A 44 1.64 4.58 -8.36
N ALA A 45 2.67 4.41 -9.20
CA ALA A 45 4.05 4.38 -8.73
C ALA A 45 4.48 5.74 -8.14
N LYS A 46 4.02 6.85 -8.73
CA LYS A 46 4.19 8.18 -8.13
C LYS A 46 3.52 8.30 -6.76
N ALA A 47 2.25 7.88 -6.65
CA ALA A 47 1.50 7.94 -5.39
C ALA A 47 2.13 7.07 -4.30
N GLU A 48 2.69 5.91 -4.67
CA GLU A 48 3.46 5.08 -3.75
C GLU A 48 4.70 5.81 -3.25
N ALA A 49 5.50 6.40 -4.15
CA ALA A 49 6.66 7.17 -3.74
C ALA A 49 6.30 8.36 -2.84
N GLU A 50 5.19 9.07 -3.11
CA GLU A 50 4.67 10.13 -2.25
C GLU A 50 4.32 9.63 -0.85
N LEU A 51 3.67 8.48 -0.77
CA LEU A 51 3.31 7.88 0.51
C LEU A 51 4.56 7.48 1.32
N GLU A 52 5.54 6.84 0.70
CA GLU A 52 6.81 6.46 1.34
C GLU A 52 7.65 7.68 1.75
N LEU A 53 7.51 8.81 1.05
CA LEU A 53 8.11 10.10 1.41
C LEU A 53 7.34 10.85 2.52
N GLY A 54 6.28 10.26 3.08
CA GLY A 54 5.47 10.89 4.12
C GLY A 54 4.56 12.01 3.59
N ARG A 55 4.16 11.94 2.31
CA ARG A 55 3.23 12.87 1.65
C ARG A 55 1.89 12.19 1.32
N PRO A 56 1.14 11.68 2.32
CA PRO A 56 -0.07 10.91 2.06
C PRO A 56 -1.22 11.74 1.46
N ALA A 57 -1.21 13.06 1.68
CA ALA A 57 -2.19 13.97 1.06
C ALA A 57 -2.02 14.05 -0.47
N ASP A 58 -0.77 14.15 -0.92
CA ASP A 58 -0.44 14.19 -2.36
C ASP A 58 -0.79 12.86 -3.01
N ALA A 59 -0.41 11.75 -2.37
CA ALA A 59 -0.75 10.40 -2.83
C ALA A 59 -2.28 10.24 -3.00
N LEU A 60 -3.06 10.63 -1.98
CA LEU A 60 -4.52 10.53 -2.04
C LEU A 60 -5.14 11.40 -3.14
N ALA A 61 -4.63 12.62 -3.32
CA ALA A 61 -5.06 13.52 -4.40
C ALA A 61 -4.74 12.93 -5.79
N GLY A 62 -3.54 12.35 -5.95
CA GLY A 62 -3.13 11.68 -7.17
C GLY A 62 -4.00 10.47 -7.54
N LEU A 63 -4.33 9.63 -6.54
CA LEU A 63 -5.24 8.50 -6.71
C LEU A 63 -6.67 8.95 -7.06
N GLY A 64 -7.15 10.01 -6.41
CA GLY A 64 -8.46 10.60 -6.74
C GLY A 64 -8.52 11.12 -8.17
N ALA A 65 -7.49 11.83 -8.62
CA ALA A 65 -7.38 12.30 -10.01
C ALA A 65 -7.32 11.15 -11.01
N LEU A 66 -6.60 10.06 -10.68
CA LEU A 66 -6.57 8.85 -11.50
C LEU A 66 -7.96 8.23 -11.61
N LYS A 67 -8.72 8.15 -10.52
CA LYS A 67 -10.07 7.58 -10.52
C LYS A 67 -11.07 8.40 -11.34
N VAL A 68 -10.94 9.72 -11.34
CA VAL A 68 -11.76 10.60 -12.19
C VAL A 68 -11.44 10.40 -13.67
N ARG A 69 -10.16 10.26 -14.03
CA ARG A 69 -9.73 10.07 -15.41
C ARG A 69 -10.05 8.68 -15.94
N GLU A 70 -9.85 7.66 -15.11
CA GLU A 70 -9.99 6.24 -15.46
C GLU A 70 -10.94 5.55 -14.47
N PRO A 71 -12.27 5.78 -14.56
CA PRO A 71 -13.24 5.25 -13.58
C PRO A 71 -13.25 3.73 -13.49
N ASP A 72 -12.95 3.05 -14.60
CA ASP A 72 -12.90 1.58 -14.70
C ASP A 72 -11.58 1.00 -14.18
N TYR A 73 -10.60 1.85 -13.84
CA TYR A 73 -9.37 1.38 -13.22
C TYR A 73 -9.65 0.92 -11.78
N ASP A 74 -9.48 -0.38 -11.57
CA ASP A 74 -9.59 -1.05 -10.28
C ASP A 74 -8.41 -2.03 -10.15
N SER A 75 -7.51 -1.77 -9.21
CA SER A 75 -6.39 -2.66 -8.94
C SER A 75 -6.13 -2.79 -7.45
N ALA A 76 -5.73 -3.98 -7.00
CA ALA A 76 -5.43 -4.22 -5.58
C ALA A 76 -4.37 -3.24 -5.03
N ARG A 77 -3.39 -2.85 -5.86
CA ARG A 77 -2.35 -1.87 -5.50
C ARG A 77 -2.94 -0.48 -5.26
N GLU A 78 -3.85 -0.03 -6.12
CA GLU A 78 -4.55 1.26 -5.97
C GLU A 78 -5.32 1.31 -4.64
N HIS A 79 -6.15 0.30 -4.35
CA HIS A 79 -6.89 0.24 -3.08
C HIS A 79 -5.99 0.23 -1.86
N MET A 80 -4.87 -0.51 -1.92
CA MET A 80 -3.92 -0.55 -0.82
C MET A 80 -3.28 0.82 -0.56
N LEU A 81 -2.85 1.51 -1.62
CA LEU A 81 -2.29 2.87 -1.51
C LEU A 81 -3.34 3.85 -0.96
N HIS A 82 -4.59 3.76 -1.41
CA HIS A 82 -5.68 4.58 -0.91
C HIS A 82 -5.90 4.36 0.60
N ALA A 83 -6.04 3.09 1.04
CA ALA A 83 -6.24 2.75 2.45
C ALA A 83 -5.07 3.19 3.34
N ARG A 84 -3.83 3.00 2.87
CA ARG A 84 -2.63 3.43 3.61
C ARG A 84 -2.54 4.96 3.70
N SER A 85 -2.88 5.68 2.64
CA SER A 85 -2.92 7.16 2.65
C SER A 85 -3.98 7.69 3.61
N LEU A 86 -5.18 7.10 3.63
CA LEU A 86 -6.23 7.42 4.62
C LEU A 86 -5.73 7.23 6.06
N ALA A 87 -5.07 6.09 6.33
CA ALA A 87 -4.53 5.79 7.65
C ALA A 87 -3.46 6.82 8.08
N ALA A 88 -2.54 7.16 7.19
CA ALA A 88 -1.47 8.13 7.44
C ALA A 88 -2.01 9.56 7.67
N LEU A 89 -3.18 9.89 7.10
CA LEU A 89 -3.88 11.16 7.32
C LEU A 89 -4.76 11.16 8.60
N GLY A 90 -4.80 10.06 9.36
CA GLY A 90 -5.66 9.94 10.54
C GLY A 90 -7.15 9.78 10.22
N ARG A 91 -7.51 9.48 8.96
CA ARG A 91 -8.89 9.14 8.55
C ARG A 91 -9.20 7.68 8.92
N THR A 92 -9.14 7.40 10.22
CA THR A 92 -9.10 6.05 10.78
C THR A 92 -10.29 5.20 10.37
N ALA A 93 -11.52 5.71 10.47
CA ALA A 93 -12.71 4.92 10.15
C ALA A 93 -12.71 4.45 8.69
N GLU A 94 -12.44 5.37 7.76
CA GLU A 94 -12.39 5.08 6.32
C GLU A 94 -11.24 4.13 5.98
N ALA A 95 -10.09 4.28 6.63
CA ALA A 95 -8.97 3.36 6.45
C ALA A 95 -9.30 1.93 6.93
N LEU A 96 -10.00 1.80 8.06
CA LEU A 96 -10.42 0.51 8.59
C LEU A 96 -11.41 -0.19 7.64
N ASP A 97 -12.40 0.54 7.14
CA ASP A 97 -13.37 0.02 6.16
C ASP A 97 -12.67 -0.41 4.87
N ALA A 98 -11.72 0.39 4.39
CA ALA A 98 -10.94 0.07 3.20
C ALA A 98 -10.07 -1.19 3.40
N PHE A 99 -9.34 -1.30 4.51
CA PHE A 99 -8.55 -2.50 4.81
C PHE A 99 -9.42 -3.74 4.99
N GLU A 100 -10.59 -3.62 5.61
CA GLU A 100 -11.55 -4.71 5.70
C GLU A 100 -11.99 -5.18 4.31
N ALA A 101 -12.43 -4.27 3.44
CA ALA A 101 -12.84 -4.59 2.08
C ALA A 101 -11.71 -5.29 1.28
N ILE A 102 -10.47 -4.78 1.36
CA ILE A 102 -9.30 -5.39 0.70
C ILE A 102 -9.03 -6.80 1.25
N SER A 103 -9.12 -6.97 2.57
CA SER A 103 -8.86 -8.26 3.22
C SER A 103 -9.87 -9.34 2.83
N HIS A 104 -11.12 -8.96 2.56
CA HIS A 104 -12.15 -9.88 2.08
C HIS A 104 -12.03 -10.16 0.59
N ARG A 105 -11.80 -9.12 -0.22
CA ARG A 105 -11.78 -9.25 -1.68
C ARG A 105 -10.55 -9.99 -2.20
N HIS A 106 -9.39 -9.77 -1.60
CA HIS A 106 -8.10 -10.25 -2.11
C HIS A 106 -7.39 -11.24 -1.18
N ASP A 107 -8.04 -11.67 -0.10
CA ASP A 107 -7.45 -12.48 0.97
C ASP A 107 -6.09 -11.94 1.49
N SER A 108 -5.93 -10.62 1.49
CA SER A 108 -4.64 -9.97 1.75
C SER A 108 -4.22 -10.03 3.22
N TYR A 109 -3.07 -10.66 3.51
CA TYR A 109 -2.44 -10.61 4.83
C TYR A 109 -1.96 -9.21 5.22
N GLU A 110 -1.46 -8.44 4.24
CA GLU A 110 -1.09 -7.04 4.45
C GLU A 110 -2.26 -6.22 4.99
N ALA A 111 -3.42 -6.30 4.32
CA ALA A 111 -4.60 -5.54 4.71
C ALA A 111 -5.04 -5.89 6.13
N ARG A 112 -5.04 -7.19 6.48
CA ARG A 112 -5.40 -7.65 7.83
C ARG A 112 -4.41 -7.16 8.88
N ALA A 113 -3.12 -7.27 8.63
CA ALA A 113 -2.09 -6.86 9.58
C ALA A 113 -2.11 -5.35 9.80
N ARG A 114 -2.27 -4.55 8.73
CA ARG A 114 -2.42 -3.09 8.83
C ARG A 114 -3.70 -2.70 9.56
N ARG A 115 -4.83 -3.36 9.29
CA ARG A 115 -6.09 -3.16 10.04
C ARG A 115 -5.92 -3.46 11.53
N ALA A 116 -5.32 -4.60 11.86
CA ALA A 116 -5.06 -5.01 13.25
C ALA A 116 -4.22 -3.97 13.99
N SER A 117 -3.14 -3.51 13.33
CA SER A 117 -2.25 -2.48 13.88
C SER A 117 -2.94 -1.14 14.05
N LEU A 118 -3.76 -0.72 13.09
CA LEU A 118 -4.52 0.52 13.20
C LEU A 118 -5.54 0.47 14.33
N LEU A 119 -6.31 -0.62 14.45
CA LEU A 119 -7.26 -0.84 15.56
C LEU A 119 -6.58 -0.74 16.93
N ALA A 120 -5.43 -1.40 17.08
CA ALA A 120 -4.66 -1.36 18.32
C ALA A 120 -4.18 0.06 18.67
N GLN A 121 -3.72 0.82 17.68
CA GLN A 121 -3.25 2.20 17.88
C GLN A 121 -4.38 3.19 18.16
N THR A 122 -5.59 2.92 17.68
CA THR A 122 -6.73 3.86 17.76
C THR A 122 -7.77 3.47 18.81
N GLY A 123 -7.35 2.79 19.88
CA GLY A 123 -8.20 2.53 21.05
C GLY A 123 -9.12 1.31 20.95
N ARG A 124 -8.90 0.41 19.98
CA ARG A 124 -9.61 -0.88 19.84
C ARG A 124 -8.63 -2.07 19.90
N PRO A 125 -7.81 -2.19 20.96
CA PRO A 125 -6.74 -3.20 21.06
C PRO A 125 -7.25 -4.63 21.03
N ASP A 126 -8.38 -4.93 21.67
CA ASP A 126 -8.95 -6.29 21.68
C ASP A 126 -9.31 -6.80 20.29
N GLU A 127 -9.84 -5.92 19.44
CA GLU A 127 -10.17 -6.27 18.06
C GLU A 127 -8.93 -6.42 17.20
N GLY A 128 -7.96 -5.52 17.35
CA GLY A 128 -6.65 -5.65 16.68
C GLY A 128 -5.95 -6.96 17.05
N ARG A 129 -5.99 -7.33 18.34
CA ARG A 129 -5.45 -8.58 18.87
C ARG A 129 -6.11 -9.80 18.23
N ARG A 130 -7.45 -9.86 18.18
CA ARG A 130 -8.17 -10.98 17.56
C ARG A 130 -7.74 -11.21 16.11
N ILE A 131 -7.66 -10.13 15.32
CA ILE A 131 -7.23 -10.21 13.92
C ILE A 131 -5.77 -10.68 13.83
N ALA A 132 -4.88 -10.20 14.70
CA ALA A 132 -3.50 -10.64 14.73
C ALA A 132 -3.36 -12.13 15.08
N GLU A 133 -4.12 -12.63 16.07
CA GLU A 133 -4.18 -14.05 16.43
C GLU A 133 -4.65 -14.92 15.25
N GLU A 134 -5.68 -14.47 14.51
CA GLU A 134 -6.16 -15.15 13.30
C GLU A 134 -5.10 -15.22 12.20
N ILE A 135 -4.36 -14.14 11.96
CA ILE A 135 -3.24 -14.13 10.98
C ILE A 135 -2.21 -15.20 11.35
N LEU A 136 -1.81 -15.24 12.62
CA LEU A 136 -0.78 -16.18 13.10
C LEU A 136 -1.25 -17.63 13.06
N ASP A 137 -2.50 -17.93 13.41
CA ASP A 137 -3.02 -19.30 13.31
C ASP A 137 -3.12 -19.77 11.85
N ARG A 138 -3.54 -18.90 10.92
CA ARG A 138 -3.55 -19.21 9.48
C ARG A 138 -2.14 -19.50 8.97
N LEU A 139 -1.18 -18.62 9.28
CA LEU A 139 0.21 -18.78 8.82
C LEU A 139 0.89 -20.00 9.45
N ARG A 140 0.57 -20.35 10.71
CA ARG A 140 1.07 -21.57 11.36
C ARG A 140 0.71 -22.83 10.55
N ARG A 141 -0.47 -22.86 9.94
CA ARG A 141 -0.98 -23.99 9.15
C ARG A 141 -0.58 -23.90 7.66
N ALA A 142 -0.14 -22.74 7.19
CA ALA A 142 0.20 -22.51 5.79
C ALA A 142 1.52 -23.20 5.37
N PRO A 143 1.72 -23.52 4.08
CA PRO A 143 2.99 -24.04 3.56
C PRO A 143 4.19 -23.11 3.81
N ALA A 144 5.41 -23.66 3.84
CA ALA A 144 6.62 -22.89 4.12
C ALA A 144 6.85 -21.69 3.19
N HIS A 145 6.55 -21.83 1.90
CA HIS A 145 6.70 -20.74 0.94
C HIS A 145 5.73 -19.57 1.22
N VAL A 146 4.49 -19.87 1.64
CA VAL A 146 3.51 -18.84 2.04
C VAL A 146 4.00 -18.12 3.30
N ARG A 147 4.45 -18.86 4.31
CA ARG A 147 5.01 -18.25 5.54
C ARG A 147 6.17 -17.32 5.25
N LYS A 148 7.06 -17.70 4.32
CA LYS A 148 8.19 -16.88 3.89
C LYS A 148 7.72 -15.61 3.17
N LEU A 149 6.75 -15.74 2.26
CA LEU A 149 6.20 -14.61 1.51
C LEU A 149 5.48 -13.60 2.42
N GLN A 150 4.81 -14.07 3.47
CA GLN A 150 4.03 -13.24 4.38
C GLN A 150 4.79 -12.90 5.68
N ALA A 151 6.12 -13.01 5.68
CA ALA A 151 6.94 -12.85 6.88
C ALA A 151 6.81 -11.45 7.51
N ASP A 152 6.74 -10.40 6.68
CA ASP A 152 6.62 -9.02 7.16
C ASP A 152 5.27 -8.78 7.86
N TRP A 153 4.18 -9.32 7.29
CA TRP A 153 2.85 -9.20 7.88
C TRP A 153 2.67 -10.08 9.11
N LYS A 154 3.37 -11.23 9.15
CA LYS A 154 3.50 -12.04 10.36
C LYS A 154 4.16 -11.23 11.48
N HIS A 155 5.29 -10.59 11.18
CA HIS A 155 6.01 -9.77 12.15
C HIS A 155 5.13 -8.61 12.65
N LEU A 156 4.41 -7.93 11.76
CA LEU A 156 3.48 -6.88 12.15
C LEU A 156 2.34 -7.41 13.05
N ALA A 157 1.80 -8.60 12.78
CA ALA A 157 0.81 -9.22 13.67
C ALA A 157 1.41 -9.56 15.05
N GLU A 158 2.63 -10.11 15.10
CA GLU A 158 3.34 -10.34 16.37
C GLU A 158 3.60 -9.03 17.13
N ASP A 159 3.91 -7.94 16.44
CA ASP A 159 4.07 -6.60 17.02
C ASP A 159 2.79 -6.10 17.68
N VAL A 160 1.63 -6.31 17.04
CA VAL A 160 0.32 -5.95 17.60
C VAL A 160 0.13 -6.64 18.94
N LEU A 161 0.34 -7.97 19.01
CA LEU A 161 0.19 -8.75 20.24
C LEU A 161 1.15 -8.35 21.36
N ARG A 162 2.30 -7.74 21.03
CA ARG A 162 3.26 -7.25 22.05
C ARG A 162 2.87 -5.89 22.62
N ARG A 163 2.05 -5.10 21.90
CA ARG A 163 1.68 -3.73 22.25
C ARG A 163 0.29 -3.62 22.89
N THR A 164 -0.54 -4.64 22.74
CA THR A 164 -1.89 -4.76 23.33
C THR A 164 -1.88 -5.69 24.53
#